data_AF-A0A4Q5PKI7-F1
#
_entry.id   AF-A0A4Q5PKI7-F1
#
_cell.length_a   1.000
_cell.length_b   1.000
_cell.length_c   1.000
_cell.angle_alpha   90.00
_cell.angle_beta   90.00
_cell.angle_gamma   90.00
#
_symmetry.space_group_name_H-M   'P 1'
#
loop_
_entity.id
_entity.type
_entity.pdbx_description
1 polymer ?
#
loop_
_entity_poly.entity_id
_entity_poly.type
_entity_poly.pdbx_seq_one_letter_code
_entity_poly.pdbx_strand_id
1 'polypeptide(L)'
;MTRITAIAAGLAVIGLASVPAIHSASGQSDAGWVTLVDGAKMGDWDKVGDANWEMKDGALSADKLIGKDPAYLVSKKSYKDFQIKAEFWADDAANSGIFIRCDTPKVIDAKA
;
A
#
# COMPACT_ATOMS: atom_id res chain seq x y z
N MET A 1 30.73 -7.71 -75.70
CA MET A 1 30.03 -8.98 -75.99
C MET A 1 30.18 -9.80 -74.71
N THR A 2 29.19 -10.13 -73.88
CA THR A 2 27.73 -10.19 -74.02
C THR A 2 27.12 -10.01 -72.61
N ARG A 3 25.87 -9.53 -72.58
CA ARG A 3 25.00 -9.20 -71.44
C ARG A 3 24.67 -10.48 -70.62
N ILE A 4 24.17 -10.46 -69.38
CA ILE A 4 22.80 -10.07 -68.98
C ILE A 4 22.70 -10.07 -67.43
N THR A 5 22.04 -9.04 -66.91
CA THR A 5 21.48 -8.80 -65.57
C THR A 5 20.50 -9.85 -65.05
N ALA A 6 20.46 -10.08 -63.73
CA ALA A 6 19.20 -10.32 -63.01
C ALA A 6 19.34 -10.00 -61.51
N ILE A 7 18.45 -9.12 -61.05
CA ILE A 7 18.22 -8.69 -59.68
C ILE A 7 17.40 -9.77 -58.97
N ALA A 8 17.72 -10.08 -57.71
CA ALA A 8 16.75 -10.62 -56.77
C ALA A 8 16.96 -9.97 -55.40
N ALA A 9 16.07 -9.03 -55.10
CA ALA A 9 15.91 -8.43 -53.79
C ALA A 9 15.60 -9.51 -52.75
N GLY A 10 16.39 -9.51 -51.68
CA GLY A 10 16.10 -10.28 -50.47
C GLY A 10 16.38 -9.40 -49.26
N LEU A 11 15.60 -8.32 -49.09
CA LEU A 11 15.55 -7.61 -47.82
C LEU A 11 14.87 -8.53 -46.81
N ALA A 12 15.67 -9.31 -46.09
CA ALA A 12 15.24 -9.96 -44.87
C ALA A 12 15.01 -8.86 -43.83
N VAL A 13 13.76 -8.39 -43.73
CA VAL A 13 13.32 -7.55 -42.62
C VAL A 13 13.37 -8.43 -41.38
N ILE A 14 14.46 -8.36 -40.63
CA ILE A 14 14.53 -8.88 -39.28
C ILE A 14 13.67 -7.94 -38.44
N GLY A 15 12.37 -8.23 -38.38
CA GLY A 15 11.48 -7.62 -37.40
C GLY A 15 11.93 -8.09 -36.02
N LEU A 16 12.76 -7.29 -35.35
CA LEU A 16 12.90 -7.38 -33.90
C LEU A 16 11.51 -7.09 -33.33
N ALA A 17 10.77 -8.14 -33.01
CA ALA A 17 9.65 -8.03 -32.10
C ALA A 17 10.21 -7.50 -30.78
N SER A 18 10.09 -6.19 -30.57
CA SER A 18 10.28 -5.59 -29.25
C SER A 18 9.20 -6.18 -28.36
N VAL A 19 9.54 -7.29 -27.69
CA VAL A 19 8.78 -7.76 -26.53
C VAL A 19 8.78 -6.56 -25.57
N PRO A 20 7.64 -5.91 -25.30
CA PRO A 20 7.64 -4.92 -24.23
C PRO A 20 8.11 -5.69 -23.00
N ALA A 21 9.18 -5.23 -22.38
CA ALA A 21 9.56 -5.74 -21.08
C ALA A 21 8.31 -5.60 -20.21
N ILE A 22 7.66 -6.74 -19.94
CA ILE A 22 6.62 -6.84 -18.94
C ILE A 22 7.39 -6.52 -17.67
N HIS A 23 7.37 -5.25 -17.28
CA HIS A 23 7.90 -4.82 -16.01
C HIS A 23 7.08 -5.63 -15.01
N SER A 24 7.71 -6.64 -14.42
CA SER A 24 7.14 -7.34 -13.29
C SER A 24 6.78 -6.24 -12.30
N ALA A 25 5.49 -6.12 -11.97
CA ALA A 25 5.04 -5.11 -11.02
C ALA A 25 5.94 -5.23 -9.79
N SER A 26 6.59 -4.14 -9.41
CA SER A 26 7.45 -4.06 -8.23
C SER A 26 6.59 -4.22 -6.98
N GLY A 27 6.20 -5.44 -6.68
CA GLY A 27 5.30 -5.79 -5.56
C GLY A 27 5.35 -7.26 -5.17
N GLN A 28 6.21 -8.07 -5.80
CA GLN A 28 6.24 -9.52 -5.62
C GLN A 28 7.39 -10.03 -4.74
N SER A 29 8.22 -9.14 -4.19
CA SER A 29 9.22 -9.49 -3.16
C SER A 29 8.84 -8.89 -1.81
N ASP A 30 8.96 -9.66 -0.72
CA ASP A 30 8.76 -9.15 0.65
C ASP A 30 9.72 -8.01 1.03
N ALA A 31 10.76 -7.77 0.23
CA ALA A 31 11.80 -6.76 0.41
C ALA A 31 11.33 -5.29 0.37
N GLY A 32 10.02 -5.02 0.32
CA GLY A 32 9.46 -3.66 0.26
C GLY A 32 8.38 -3.33 1.31
N TRP A 33 7.95 -4.29 2.14
CA TRP A 33 6.91 -4.02 3.14
C TRP A 33 7.48 -3.33 4.38
N VAL A 34 6.81 -2.26 4.81
CA VAL A 34 7.06 -1.64 6.12
C VAL A 34 6.02 -2.17 7.10
N THR A 35 6.48 -2.82 8.17
CA THR A 35 5.60 -3.30 9.23
C THR A 35 5.18 -2.13 10.12
N LEU A 36 3.87 -1.87 10.21
CA LEU A 36 3.31 -0.80 11.05
C LEU A 36 2.82 -1.32 12.42
N VAL A 37 2.29 -2.54 12.45
CA VAL A 37 1.90 -3.28 13.65
C VAL A 37 2.43 -4.69 13.49
N ASP A 38 3.04 -5.23 14.54
CA ASP A 38 3.40 -6.65 14.61
C ASP A 38 2.62 -7.34 15.75
N GLY A 39 2.63 -8.67 15.79
CA GLY A 39 1.86 -9.43 16.78
C GLY A 39 2.31 -9.25 18.24
N ALA A 40 3.44 -8.56 18.49
CA ALA A 40 3.95 -8.28 19.83
C ALA A 40 3.90 -6.79 20.20
N LYS A 41 3.93 -5.89 19.22
CA LYS A 41 4.08 -4.45 19.40
C LYS A 41 3.13 -3.68 18.51
N MET A 42 2.47 -2.71 19.15
CA MET A 42 1.59 -1.76 18.49
C MET A 42 2.30 -0.91 17.42
N GLY A 43 3.61 -0.73 17.49
CA GLY A 43 4.36 0.15 16.59
C GLY A 43 4.41 1.60 17.08
N ASP A 44 5.02 2.48 16.28
CA ASP A 44 5.24 3.89 16.65
C ASP A 44 4.21 4.80 15.98
N TRP A 45 3.10 5.05 16.68
CA TRP A 45 1.96 5.83 16.22
C TRP A 45 1.84 7.15 16.98
N ASP A 46 1.43 8.20 16.27
CA ASP A 46 0.90 9.40 16.90
C ASP A 46 -0.55 9.17 17.30
N LYS A 47 -0.90 9.48 18.56
CA LYS A 47 -2.26 9.34 19.08
C LYS A 47 -3.03 10.65 18.90
N VAL A 48 -4.24 10.57 18.37
CA VAL A 48 -5.21 11.68 18.32
C VAL A 48 -6.47 11.22 19.04
N GLY A 49 -6.87 11.94 20.10
CA GLY A 49 -7.85 11.41 21.06
C GLY A 49 -7.25 10.29 21.92
N ASP A 50 -8.09 9.60 22.69
CA ASP A 50 -7.63 8.55 23.60
C ASP A 50 -8.60 7.37 23.71
N ALA A 51 -8.03 6.18 23.76
CA ALA A 51 -8.72 4.89 23.88
C ALA A 51 -7.78 3.88 24.53
N ASN A 52 -8.33 2.75 24.98
CA ASN A 52 -7.57 1.68 25.63
C ASN A 52 -6.73 0.83 24.65
N TRP A 53 -5.98 1.46 23.74
CA TRP A 53 -5.13 0.77 22.78
C TRP A 53 -4.20 -0.24 23.46
N GLU A 54 -4.36 -1.52 23.12
CA GLU A 54 -3.58 -2.61 23.70
C GLU A 54 -3.25 -3.69 22.67
N MET A 55 -2.16 -4.42 22.91
CA MET A 55 -1.89 -5.67 22.21
C MET A 55 -2.61 -6.80 22.93
N LYS A 56 -3.51 -7.48 22.24
CA LYS A 56 -4.31 -8.59 22.76
C LYS A 56 -4.37 -9.71 21.72
N ASP A 57 -4.00 -10.92 22.14
CA ASP A 57 -4.05 -12.13 21.31
C ASP A 57 -3.35 -12.00 19.94
N GLY A 58 -2.23 -11.26 19.90
CA GLY A 58 -1.47 -11.04 18.67
C GLY A 58 -2.00 -9.92 17.77
N ALA A 59 -3.01 -9.17 18.21
CA ALA A 59 -3.59 -8.06 17.47
C ALA A 59 -3.56 -6.76 18.29
N LEU A 60 -3.47 -5.63 17.60
CA LEU A 60 -3.72 -4.33 18.19
C LEU A 60 -5.23 -4.10 18.28
N SER A 61 -5.73 -3.81 19.47
CA SER A 61 -7.16 -3.69 19.76
C SER A 61 -7.50 -2.46 20.61
N ALA A 62 -8.73 -2.00 20.49
CA ALA A 62 -9.37 -1.05 21.40
C ALA A 62 -10.89 -1.29 21.33
N ASP A 63 -11.54 -1.34 22.50
CA ASP A 63 -12.99 -1.52 22.64
C ASP A 63 -13.66 -0.40 23.45
N LYS A 64 -12.87 0.56 23.94
CA LYS A 64 -13.34 1.65 24.80
C LYS A 64 -12.60 2.96 24.56
N LEU A 65 -13.37 4.01 24.26
CA LEU A 65 -12.87 5.39 24.26
C LEU A 65 -12.60 5.88 25.69
N ILE A 66 -11.54 6.67 25.85
CA ILE A 66 -11.27 7.43 27.06
C ILE A 66 -11.79 8.86 26.83
N GLY A 67 -13.05 9.07 27.20
CA GLY A 67 -13.77 10.31 26.96
C GLY A 67 -14.88 10.14 25.91
N LYS A 68 -15.29 11.26 25.31
CA LYS A 68 -16.40 11.32 24.34
C LYS A 68 -15.94 11.50 22.89
N ASP A 69 -14.69 11.89 22.71
CA ASP A 69 -14.14 12.22 21.40
C ASP A 69 -13.57 10.95 20.74
N PRO A 70 -13.65 10.82 19.41
CA PRO A 70 -13.04 9.71 18.70
C PRO A 70 -11.53 9.63 18.92
N ALA A 71 -10.99 8.41 18.87
CA ALA A 71 -9.57 8.15 19.03
C ALA A 71 -8.99 7.47 17.78
N TYR A 72 -7.76 7.84 17.43
CA TYR A 72 -7.08 7.39 16.23
C TYR A 72 -5.59 7.13 16.48
N LEU A 73 -5.05 6.22 15.69
CA LEU A 73 -3.61 5.98 15.55
C LEU A 73 -3.18 6.46 14.17
N VAL A 74 -2.27 7.43 14.15
CA VAL A 74 -1.79 8.07 12.92
C VAL A 74 -0.33 7.70 12.69
N SER A 75 -0.01 7.19 11.49
CA SER A 75 1.35 6.77 11.19
C SER A 75 2.28 7.97 11.19
N LYS A 76 3.44 7.87 11.84
CA LYS A 76 4.42 8.98 11.89
C LYS A 76 4.99 9.39 10.54
N LYS A 77 4.97 8.48 9.57
CA LYS A 77 5.41 8.73 8.19
C LYS A 77 4.20 8.96 7.30
N SER A 78 4.30 9.93 6.41
CA SER A 78 3.36 10.10 5.30
C SER A 78 3.80 9.24 4.11
N TYR A 79 2.84 8.63 3.43
CA TYR A 79 3.06 7.82 2.24
C TYR A 79 2.27 8.41 1.06
N LYS A 80 2.91 8.52 -0.11
CA LYS A 80 2.29 9.07 -1.32
C LYS A 80 1.58 7.99 -2.14
N ASP A 81 2.37 7.13 -2.77
CA ASP A 81 1.90 5.99 -3.55
C ASP A 81 2.27 4.72 -2.76
N PHE A 82 1.27 3.95 -2.34
CA PHE A 82 1.48 2.82 -1.45
C PHE A 82 0.48 1.69 -1.71
N GLN A 83 0.86 0.50 -1.24
CA GLN A 83 -0.05 -0.63 -1.04
C GLN A 83 -0.16 -0.86 0.46
N ILE A 84 -1.36 -1.14 0.94
CA ILE A 84 -1.60 -1.52 2.33
C ILE A 84 -2.17 -2.93 2.38
N LYS A 85 -1.61 -3.74 3.27
CA LYS A 85 -2.15 -5.04 3.66
C LYS A 85 -2.51 -4.96 5.13
N ALA A 86 -3.78 -5.16 5.45
CA ALA A 86 -4.30 -5.12 6.80
C ALA A 86 -5.33 -6.24 6.98
N GLU A 87 -5.30 -6.86 8.16
CA GLU A 87 -6.31 -7.78 8.63
C GLU A 87 -6.98 -7.13 9.84
N PHE A 88 -8.29 -7.24 9.93
CA PHE A 88 -9.05 -6.69 11.04
C PHE A 88 -10.17 -7.66 11.42
N TRP A 89 -10.54 -7.63 12.68
CA TRP A 89 -11.71 -8.30 13.21
C TRP A 89 -12.59 -7.24 13.87
N ALA A 90 -13.89 -7.33 13.64
CA ALA A 90 -14.89 -6.43 14.17
C ALA A 90 -16.07 -7.26 14.67
N ASP A 91 -16.62 -6.88 15.82
CA ASP A 91 -17.90 -7.40 16.28
C ASP A 91 -19.06 -6.61 15.63
N ASP A 92 -20.29 -7.02 15.91
CA ASP A 92 -21.50 -6.42 15.33
C ASP A 92 -21.72 -4.95 15.76
N ALA A 93 -21.14 -4.52 16.88
CA ALA A 93 -21.29 -3.16 17.43
C ALA A 93 -20.12 -2.24 17.04
N ALA A 94 -19.03 -2.78 16.51
CA ALA A 94 -17.81 -2.06 16.23
C ALA A 94 -18.03 -1.00 15.13
N ASN A 95 -17.52 0.20 15.38
CA ASN A 95 -17.37 1.24 14.38
C ASN A 95 -15.90 1.65 14.34
N SER A 96 -15.22 1.29 13.26
CA SER A 96 -13.80 1.54 13.05
C SER A 96 -13.53 1.71 11.55
N GLY A 97 -12.30 2.09 11.20
CA GLY A 97 -11.90 2.26 9.81
C GLY A 97 -10.42 2.51 9.64
N ILE A 98 -9.92 2.19 8.43
CA ILE A 98 -8.60 2.60 7.98
C ILE A 98 -8.77 3.86 7.14
N PHE A 99 -8.21 4.97 7.63
CA PHE A 99 -8.25 6.26 6.95
C PHE A 99 -6.97 6.45 6.15
N ILE A 100 -7.10 6.98 4.94
CA ILE A 100 -5.99 7.28 4.03
C ILE A 100 -6.10 8.72 3.56
N ARG A 101 -4.95 9.33 3.23
CA ARG A 101 -4.86 10.73 2.76
C ARG A 101 -5.35 11.76 3.81
N CYS A 102 -5.05 11.51 5.08
CA CYS A 102 -5.29 12.48 6.16
C CYS A 102 -4.20 13.56 6.15
N ASP A 103 -4.34 14.57 5.30
CA ASP A 103 -3.32 15.60 5.08
C ASP A 103 -3.10 16.51 6.30
N THR A 104 -4.06 16.55 7.23
CA THR A 104 -3.93 17.21 8.54
C THR A 104 -3.90 16.16 9.66
N PRO A 105 -2.72 15.63 10.04
CA PRO A 105 -2.62 14.43 10.90
C PRO A 105 -3.15 14.60 12.33
N LYS A 106 -3.44 15.84 12.77
CA LYS A 106 -4.05 16.14 14.07
C LYS A 106 -5.57 16.33 14.02
N VAL A 107 -6.16 16.36 12.83
CA VAL A 107 -7.58 16.55 12.60
C VAL A 107 -8.03 15.45 11.65
N ILE A 108 -8.61 14.39 12.21
CA ILE A 108 -9.14 13.26 11.43
C ILE A 108 -10.63 13.49 11.28
N ASP A 109 -11.04 13.90 10.08
CA ASP A 109 -12.44 14.09 9.72
C ASP A 109 -12.75 13.48 8.34
N ALA A 110 -14.03 13.42 8.01
CA ALA A 110 -14.52 12.89 6.74
C ALA A 110 -14.62 13.96 5.64
N LYS A 111 -14.01 15.15 5.83
CA LYS A 111 -14.13 16.24 4.86
C LYS A 111 -13.06 16.08 3.79
N ALA A 112 -13.53 15.75 2.59
CA ALA A 112 -12.71 15.73 1.38
C ALA A 112 -12.32 17.15 0.95
#